data_AF-A0A956C5C4-F1
#
_entry.id   AF-A0A956C5C4-F1
#
_cell.length_a   1.000
_cell.length_b   1.000
_cell.length_c   1.000
_cell.angle_alpha   90.00
_cell.angle_beta   90.00
_cell.angle_gamma   90.00
#
_symmetry.space_group_name_H-M   'P 1'
#
loop_
_entity.id
_entity.type
_entity.pdbx_description
1 polymer ?
#
loop_
_entity_poly.entity_id
_entity_poly.type
_entity_poly.pdbx_seq_one_letter_code
_entity_poly.pdbx_strand_id
1 'polypeptide(L)' 'VQRNAMRAWSGDGTFRANLEADADVAGKLGAPKIAELFDLDHALRHVPAILERALGPS' A
#
# COMPACT_ATOMS: atom_id res chain seq x y z
N VAL A 1 1.59 9.68 7.07
CA VAL A 1 1.92 9.32 5.67
C VAL A 1 1.64 10.43 4.64
N GLN A 2 0.77 11.41 4.93
CA GLN A 2 0.38 12.48 3.98
C GLN A 2 1.58 13.21 3.34
N ARG A 3 2.63 13.58 4.10
CA ARG A 3 3.83 14.22 3.54
C ARG A 3 4.48 13.40 2.40
N ASN A 4 4.56 12.07 2.56
CA ASN A 4 5.18 11.18 1.58
C ASN A 4 4.29 10.99 0.35
N ALA A 5 2.96 11.01 0.56
CA ALA A 5 1.99 10.99 -0.54
C ALA A 5 2.07 12.28 -1.36
N MET A 6 2.18 13.45 -0.72
CA MET A 6 2.32 14.73 -1.42
C MET A 6 3.64 14.82 -2.21
N ARG A 7 4.75 14.31 -1.68
CA ARG A 7 6.03 14.22 -2.41
C ARG A 7 5.90 13.39 -3.69
N ALA A 8 5.32 12.19 -3.58
CA ALA A 8 5.08 11.33 -4.73
C ALA A 8 4.15 11.99 -5.76
N TRP A 9 3.11 12.70 -5.31
CA TRP A 9 2.21 13.46 -6.18
C TRP A 9 2.93 14.58 -6.95
N SER A 10 3.88 15.26 -6.29
CA SER A 10 4.73 16.27 -6.92
C SER A 10 5.84 15.69 -7.83
N GLY A 11 5.90 14.37 -8.01
CA GLY A 11 6.92 13.69 -8.82
C GLY A 11 8.24 13.43 -8.09
N ASP A 12 8.33 13.73 -6.79
CA ASP A 12 9.48 13.42 -5.97
C ASP A 12 9.38 11.97 -5.46
N GLY A 13 9.91 11.03 -6.27
CA GLY A 13 10.00 9.62 -5.95
C GLY A 13 8.66 8.88 -5.94
N THR A 14 8.69 7.60 -5.57
CA THR A 14 7.47 6.79 -5.39
C THR A 14 6.98 6.89 -3.95
N PHE A 15 5.67 6.70 -3.73
CA PHE A 15 5.11 6.74 -2.39
C PHE A 15 5.75 5.70 -1.45
N ARG A 16 6.02 4.49 -1.97
CA ARG A 16 6.71 3.43 -1.22
C ARG A 16 8.12 3.84 -0.82
N ALA A 17 8.94 4.31 -1.78
CA ALA A 17 10.31 4.72 -1.49
C ALA A 17 10.35 5.89 -0.48
N ASN A 18 9.40 6.83 -0.59
CA ASN A 18 9.28 7.93 0.36
C ASN A 18 8.92 7.47 1.78
N LEU A 19 8.15 6.38 1.93
CA LEU A 19 7.86 5.78 3.25
C LEU A 19 9.06 5.02 3.81
N GLU A 20 9.81 4.31 2.96
CA GLU A 20 11.01 3.57 3.37
C GLU A 20 12.14 4.51 3.80
N ALA A 21 12.24 5.70 3.19
CA ALA A 21 13.21 6.75 3.54
C ALA A 21 12.78 7.62 4.73
N ASP A 22 11.54 7.49 5.21
CA ASP A 22 10.99 8.29 6.30
C ASP A 22 11.24 7.60 7.64
N ALA A 23 12.13 8.16 8.47
CA ALA A 23 12.52 7.58 9.76
C ALA A 23 11.34 7.35 10.72
N ASP A 24 10.31 8.20 10.72
CA ASP A 24 9.15 8.02 11.61
C ASP A 24 8.29 6.82 11.19
N VAL A 25 8.30 6.50 9.89
CA VAL A 25 7.53 5.39 9.31
C VAL A 25 8.35 4.12 9.33
N ALA A 26 9.57 4.17 8.80
CA ALA A 26 10.51 3.06 8.78
C ALA A 26 10.85 2.59 10.20
N GLY A 27 10.94 3.49 11.18
CA GLY A 27 11.14 3.13 12.60
C GLY A 27 9.98 2.36 13.22
N LYS A 28 8.76 2.44 12.65
CA LYS A 28 7.57 1.74 13.15
C LYS A 28 7.29 0.43 12.43
N LEU A 29 7.52 0.39 11.12
CA LEU A 29 7.12 -0.74 10.27
C LEU A 29 8.33 -1.50 9.73
N GLY A 30 9.45 -0.82 9.47
CA GLY A 30 10.59 -1.38 8.73
C GLY A 30 10.28 -1.60 7.25
N ALA A 31 11.33 -1.73 6.44
CA ALA A 31 11.21 -1.92 4.99
C ALA A 31 10.42 -3.20 4.60
N PRO A 32 10.58 -4.37 5.26
CA PRO A 32 9.83 -5.57 4.88
C PRO A 32 8.31 -5.40 5.05
N LYS A 33 7.86 -4.78 6.16
CA LYS A 33 6.43 -4.57 6.38
C LYS A 33 5.86 -3.51 5.45
N ILE A 34 6.63 -2.47 5.15
CA ILE A 34 6.23 -1.48 4.16
C ILE A 34 6.07 -2.15 2.79
N ALA A 35 6.97 -3.05 2.38
CA ALA A 35 6.84 -3.78 1.12
C ALA A 35 5.56 -4.63 1.06
N GLU A 36 5.22 -5.35 2.13
CA GLU A 36 3.99 -6.15 2.24
C GLU A 36 2.72 -5.30 2.07
N LEU A 37 2.69 -4.07 2.59
CA LEU A 37 1.54 -3.17 2.45
C LEU A 37 1.30 -2.67 1.03
N PHE A 38 2.27 -2.84 0.13
CA PHE A 38 2.16 -2.54 -1.31
C PHE A 38 1.95 -3.78 -2.17
N ASP A 39 1.72 -4.94 -1.56
CA ASP A 39 1.37 -6.17 -2.27
C ASP A 39 -0.07 -6.12 -2.78
N LEU A 40 -0.26 -6.37 -4.08
CA LEU A 40 -1.57 -6.26 -4.72
C LEU A 40 -2.50 -7.41 -4.32
N ASP A 41 -1.98 -8.63 -4.17
CA ASP A 41 -2.78 -9.80 -3.78
C ASP A 41 -3.31 -9.62 -2.34
N HIS A 42 -2.49 -9.06 -1.46
CA HIS A 42 -2.90 -8.63 -0.13
C HIS A 42 -4.02 -7.59 -0.19
N ALA A 43 -3.87 -6.56 -1.02
CA ALA A 43 -4.86 -5.49 -1.17
C ALA A 43 -6.19 -5.99 -1.77
N LEU A 44 -6.14 -6.98 -2.65
CA LEU A 44 -7.29 -7.53 -3.38
C LEU A 44 -7.87 -8.81 -2.76
N ARG A 45 -7.38 -9.27 -1.60
CA ARG A 45 -7.76 -10.56 -0.99
C ARG A 45 -9.27 -10.78 -0.78
N HIS A 46 -10.05 -9.70 -0.74
CA HIS A 46 -11.50 -9.75 -0.54
C HIS A 46 -12.31 -9.58 -1.82
N VAL A 47 -11.68 -9.25 -2.95
CA VAL A 47 -12.35 -9.08 -4.24
C VAL A 47 -13.18 -10.31 -4.62
N PRO A 48 -12.69 -11.57 -4.50
CA PRO A 48 -13.50 -12.74 -4.85
C PRO A 48 -14.82 -12.81 -4.08
N ALA A 49 -14.79 -12.60 -2.76
CA ALA A 49 -16.00 -12.63 -1.92
C ALA A 49 -16.98 -11.50 -2.26
N ILE A 50 -16.47 -10.33 -2.65
CA ILE A 50 -17.31 -9.20 -3.09
C ILE A 50 -17.99 -9.55 -4.42
N LEU A 51 -17.25 -10.14 -5.36
CA LEU A 51 -17.78 -10.55 -6.67
C LEU A 51 -18.84 -11.65 -6.52
N GLU A 52 -18.58 -12.67 -5.71
CA GLU A 52 -19.55 -13.74 -5.42
C GLU A 52 -20.86 -13.18 -4.85
N ARG A 53 -20.77 -12.24 -3.90
CA ARG A 53 -21.96 -11.58 -3.34
C ARG A 53 -22.72 -10.74 -4.37
N ALA A 54 -22.01 -10.08 -5.28
CA ALA A 54 -22.62 -9.15 -6.23
C ALA A 54 -23.21 -9.84 -7.46
N LEU A 55 -22.59 -10.93 -7.93
CA LEU A 55 -22.89 -11.58 -9.20
C LEU A 55 -23.51 -12.97 -9.04
N GLY A 56 -23.47 -13.55 -7.84
CA GLY A 56 -23.84 -14.94 -7.59
C GLY A 56 -22.64 -15.90 -7.70
N PRO A 57 -22.82 -17.16 -7.31
CA PRO A 57 -21.77 -18.18 -7.39
C PRO A 57 -21.36 -18.41 -8.86
N SER A 58 -20.06 -18.60 -9.08
CA SER A 58 -19.49 -18.99 -10.39
C SER A 58 -19.74 -20.44 -10.73
#